data_AF-A0A093IQ56-F1
#
_entry.id   AF-A0A093IQ56-F1
#
_cell.length_a   1.000
_cell.length_b   1.000
_cell.length_c   1.000
_cell.angle_alpha   90.00
_cell.angle_beta   90.00
_cell.angle_gamma   90.00
#
_symmetry.space_group_name_H-M   'P 1'
#
loop_
_entity.id
_entity.type
_entity.pdbx_description
1 polymer ?
#
loop_
_entity_poly.entity_id
_entity_poly.type
_entity_poly.pdbx_seq_one_letter_code
_entity_poly.pdbx_strand_id
1 'polypeptide(L)'
;ECYVQNTAREYAKIYAAEAKPLEGFGEVPEIIPIFLVHRPANNIPYATVEEELVGEFVKYSVRDGKEVNFRRKDSEAGQKCCTFQHWVYEKTNGSLLVTDLQGVGMKLTDVGIATLAKGYKGFKGNCSISFIEQFRALHQCNKFCEMLGLKSLRNTHQKQRKATSVKSKTLPSSPAVKKTVPRKAREPRGFVSTEH
;
A
#
# COMPACT_ATOMS: atom_id res chain seq x y z
N GLU A 1 -3.41 8.83 -19.30
CA GLU A 1 -3.95 9.86 -18.39
C GLU A 1 -5.47 9.89 -18.35
N CYS A 2 -6.16 10.72 -19.14
CA CYS A 2 -7.49 11.22 -18.77
C CYS A 2 -8.52 10.12 -18.44
N TYR A 3 -8.53 9.02 -19.20
CA TYR A 3 -9.42 7.89 -18.91
C TYR A 3 -9.17 7.24 -17.54
N VAL A 4 -7.91 7.12 -17.11
CA VAL A 4 -7.51 6.54 -15.83
C VAL A 4 -7.93 7.46 -14.68
N GLN A 5 -7.53 8.74 -14.74
CA GLN A 5 -7.82 9.71 -13.69
C GLN A 5 -9.32 10.00 -13.57
N ASN A 6 -10.04 10.16 -14.69
CA ASN A 6 -11.49 10.34 -14.65
C ASN A 6 -12.22 9.09 -14.14
N THR A 7 -11.77 7.87 -14.47
CA THR A 7 -12.38 6.65 -13.89
C THR A 7 -12.12 6.53 -12.39
N ALA A 8 -10.89 6.81 -11.94
CA ALA A 8 -10.57 6.84 -10.51
C ALA A 8 -11.37 7.93 -9.77
N ARG A 9 -11.59 9.08 -10.41
CA ARG A 9 -12.43 10.18 -9.92
C ARG A 9 -13.89 9.78 -9.76
N GLU A 10 -14.48 9.02 -10.69
CA GLU A 10 -15.85 8.52 -10.50
C GLU A 10 -15.94 7.57 -9.28
N TYR A 11 -14.93 6.71 -9.04
CA TYR A 11 -14.87 5.95 -7.80
C TYR A 11 -14.72 6.84 -6.55
N ALA A 12 -13.92 7.91 -6.60
CA ALA A 12 -13.76 8.86 -5.50
C ALA A 12 -15.07 9.58 -5.15
N LYS A 13 -15.90 9.93 -6.15
CA LYS A 13 -17.25 10.50 -5.90
C LYS A 13 -18.18 9.51 -5.20
N ILE A 14 -18.18 8.24 -5.61
CA ILE A 14 -19.03 7.21 -4.98
C ILE A 14 -18.55 6.96 -3.54
N TYR A 15 -17.23 6.86 -3.33
CA TYR A 15 -16.63 6.80 -2.00
C TYR A 15 -17.02 7.99 -1.12
N ALA A 16 -16.95 9.21 -1.66
CA ALA A 16 -17.37 10.43 -0.96
C ALA A 16 -18.84 10.37 -0.53
N ALA A 17 -19.74 9.85 -1.39
CA ALA A 17 -21.14 9.68 -1.07
C ALA A 17 -21.39 8.64 0.04
N GLU A 18 -20.63 7.54 0.05
CA GLU A 18 -20.71 6.50 1.11
C GLU A 18 -20.08 6.93 2.44
N ALA A 19 -19.04 7.79 2.41
CA ALA A 19 -18.40 8.33 3.59
C ALA A 19 -19.16 9.52 4.21
N LYS A 20 -19.88 10.31 3.41
CA LYS A 20 -20.64 11.51 3.86
C LYS A 20 -21.56 11.30 5.07
N PRO A 21 -22.34 10.20 5.22
CA PRO A 21 -23.19 10.00 6.39
C PRO A 21 -22.44 9.54 7.65
N LEU A 22 -21.13 9.25 7.57
CA LEU A 22 -20.36 8.75 8.70
C LEU A 22 -19.87 9.91 9.57
N GLU A 23 -20.44 10.02 10.77
CA GLU A 23 -20.04 11.03 11.75
C GLU A 23 -18.55 10.91 12.10
N GLY A 24 -17.84 12.05 12.13
CA GLY A 24 -16.40 12.09 12.38
C GLY A 24 -15.51 11.66 11.21
N PHE A 25 -16.05 11.31 10.03
CA PHE A 25 -15.22 10.95 8.88
C PHE A 25 -14.50 12.17 8.28
N GLY A 26 -15.17 13.33 8.23
CA GLY A 26 -14.61 14.58 7.73
C GLY A 26 -14.36 14.56 6.21
N GLU A 27 -13.38 15.35 5.76
CA GLU A 27 -13.01 15.43 4.33
C GLU A 27 -12.52 14.09 3.78
N VAL A 28 -12.69 13.87 2.47
CA VAL A 28 -12.37 12.62 1.76
C VAL A 28 -11.43 12.91 0.60
N PRO A 29 -10.59 11.95 0.17
CA PRO A 29 -9.74 12.14 -1.00
C PRO A 29 -10.58 12.40 -2.26
N GLU A 30 -10.41 13.56 -2.87
CA GLU A 30 -10.97 13.93 -4.16
C GLU A 30 -9.88 13.83 -5.23
N ILE A 31 -10.21 13.31 -6.42
CA ILE A 31 -9.31 13.33 -7.57
C ILE A 31 -9.72 14.48 -8.49
N ILE A 32 -8.79 15.37 -8.80
CA ILE A 32 -9.08 16.56 -9.61
C ILE A 32 -9.39 16.19 -11.07
N PRO A 33 -10.25 16.97 -11.76
CA PRO A 33 -10.54 16.75 -13.17
C PRO A 33 -9.33 17.05 -14.04
N ILE A 34 -9.12 16.23 -15.06
CA ILE A 34 -8.08 16.40 -16.09
C ILE A 34 -8.74 16.50 -17.47
N PHE A 35 -8.31 17.49 -18.24
CA PHE A 35 -8.88 17.87 -19.53
C PHE A 35 -7.88 17.58 -20.65
N LEU A 36 -8.37 17.04 -21.77
CA LEU A 36 -7.57 16.90 -22.99
C LEU A 36 -7.83 18.10 -23.90
N VAL A 37 -6.81 18.91 -24.13
CA VAL A 37 -6.87 20.12 -24.97
C VAL A 37 -6.26 19.83 -26.33
N HIS A 38 -7.02 20.09 -27.40
CA HIS A 38 -6.52 20.07 -28.78
C HIS A 38 -5.90 21.43 -29.15
N ARG A 39 -4.68 21.40 -29.70
CA ARG A 39 -3.84 22.56 -30.01
C ARG A 39 -3.46 22.55 -31.50
N PRO A 40 -4.38 22.94 -32.41
CA PRO A 40 -4.20 22.76 -33.85
C PRO A 40 -3.05 23.60 -34.45
N ALA A 41 -2.60 24.66 -33.76
CA ALA A 41 -1.49 25.52 -34.18
C ALA A 41 -0.11 25.07 -33.62
N ASN A 42 -0.04 23.94 -32.91
CA ASN A 42 1.18 23.48 -32.23
C ASN A 42 1.65 22.13 -32.77
N ASN A 43 2.97 21.96 -32.92
CA ASN A 43 3.61 20.69 -33.31
C ASN A 43 3.29 19.51 -32.37
N ILE A 44 2.83 19.79 -31.15
CA ILE A 44 2.28 18.80 -30.21
C ILE A 44 0.76 19.06 -30.09
N PRO A 45 -0.07 18.39 -30.91
CA PRO A 45 -1.47 18.78 -31.11
C PRO A 45 -2.39 18.46 -29.92
N TYR A 46 -1.90 17.76 -28.90
CA TYR A 46 -2.66 17.46 -27.69
C TYR A 46 -1.85 17.79 -26.43
N ALA A 47 -2.54 18.22 -25.37
CA ALA A 47 -2.00 18.34 -24.01
C ALA A 47 -3.06 17.97 -22.98
N THR A 48 -2.61 17.51 -21.81
CA THR A 48 -3.42 17.43 -20.61
C THR A 48 -3.30 18.72 -19.80
N VAL A 49 -4.40 19.13 -19.16
CA VAL A 49 -4.47 20.30 -18.28
C VAL A 49 -5.35 19.96 -17.07
N GLU A 50 -4.93 20.41 -15.89
CA GLU A 50 -5.62 20.22 -14.61
C GLU A 50 -5.33 21.39 -13.66
N GLU A 51 -5.96 21.40 -12.48
CA GLU A 51 -5.78 22.45 -11.46
C GLU A 51 -4.39 22.33 -10.79
N GLU A 52 -3.64 23.44 -10.71
CA GLU A 52 -2.40 23.48 -9.94
C GLU A 52 -2.68 23.33 -8.44
N LEU A 53 -2.12 22.30 -7.82
CA LEU A 53 -2.29 22.02 -6.38
C LEU A 53 -1.26 22.80 -5.55
N VAL A 54 -1.68 23.91 -4.96
CA VAL A 54 -0.84 24.76 -4.11
C VAL A 54 -0.67 24.17 -2.70
N GLY A 55 0.53 23.70 -2.37
CA GLY A 55 0.91 23.26 -1.01
C GLY A 55 2.03 22.22 -1.00
N GLU A 56 2.23 21.51 0.12
CA GLU A 56 3.17 20.38 0.18
C GLU A 56 2.61 19.21 -0.64
N PHE A 57 3.25 18.91 -1.77
CA PHE A 57 2.91 17.76 -2.59
C PHE A 57 3.43 16.46 -1.93
N VAL A 58 2.52 15.60 -1.51
CA VAL A 58 2.81 14.34 -0.82
C VAL A 58 2.36 13.17 -1.68
N LYS A 59 3.28 12.23 -1.91
CA LYS A 59 2.96 10.91 -2.46
C LYS A 59 2.50 9.99 -1.33
N TYR A 60 1.25 9.52 -1.39
CA TYR A 60 0.66 8.60 -0.42
C TYR A 60 0.79 7.13 -0.85
N SER A 61 0.69 6.80 -2.14
CA SER A 61 0.91 5.42 -2.63
C SER A 61 1.88 5.36 -3.80
N VAL A 62 2.47 4.19 -4.07
CA VAL A 62 3.53 4.00 -5.09
C VAL A 62 3.07 3.07 -6.20
N ARG A 63 3.55 3.30 -7.43
CA ARG A 63 3.24 2.54 -8.64
C ARG A 63 3.59 1.04 -8.57
N ASP A 64 4.78 0.76 -8.05
CA ASP A 64 5.49 -0.51 -8.32
C ASP A 64 5.54 -1.46 -7.12
N GLY A 65 5.06 -1.05 -5.93
CA GLY A 65 5.04 -1.87 -4.72
C GLY A 65 6.41 -2.17 -4.08
N LYS A 66 7.51 -1.86 -4.78
CA LYS A 66 8.90 -1.99 -4.31
C LYS A 66 9.20 -1.15 -3.06
N GLU A 67 8.44 -0.07 -2.84
CA GLU A 67 8.64 0.86 -1.73
C GLU A 67 7.47 0.83 -0.74
N VAL A 68 7.79 0.63 0.54
CA VAL A 68 6.82 0.80 1.63
C VAL A 68 6.73 2.29 1.96
N ASN A 69 5.61 2.92 1.59
CA ASN A 69 5.41 4.34 1.87
C ASN A 69 5.02 4.54 3.34
N PHE A 70 5.99 4.98 4.16
CA PHE A 70 5.83 5.20 5.59
C PHE A 70 4.80 6.30 5.92
N ARG A 71 4.79 7.42 5.17
CA ARG A 71 3.87 8.57 5.35
C ARG A 71 2.38 8.22 5.23
N ARG A 72 2.01 7.03 4.73
CA ARG A 72 0.62 6.50 4.75
C ARG A 72 0.03 6.38 6.15
N LYS A 73 0.87 6.11 7.17
CA LYS A 73 0.38 5.82 8.52
C LYS A 73 0.28 7.07 9.38
N ASP A 74 1.14 8.04 9.13
CA ASP A 74 1.39 9.15 10.07
C ASP A 74 0.47 10.36 9.83
N SER A 75 -0.17 10.44 8.66
CA SER A 75 -1.07 11.54 8.27
C SER A 75 -2.51 11.05 8.06
N GLU A 76 -3.49 11.89 8.40
CA GLU A 76 -4.90 11.58 8.13
C GLU A 76 -5.18 11.40 6.63
N ALA A 77 -4.59 12.26 5.78
CA ALA A 77 -4.66 12.13 4.33
C ALA A 77 -4.08 10.79 3.85
N GLY A 78 -2.93 10.37 4.36
CA GLY A 78 -2.34 9.07 4.05
C GLY A 78 -3.22 7.89 4.47
N GLN A 79 -3.84 7.97 5.66
CA GLN A 79 -4.76 6.95 6.15
C GLN A 79 -6.03 6.87 5.28
N LYS A 80 -6.67 8.01 4.99
CA LYS A 80 -7.87 8.08 4.13
C LYS A 80 -7.58 7.66 2.70
N CYS A 81 -6.41 7.99 2.14
CA CYS A 81 -5.94 7.49 0.85
C CYS A 81 -5.83 5.96 0.86
N CYS A 82 -5.20 5.38 1.90
CA CYS A 82 -5.09 3.93 2.06
C CYS A 82 -6.47 3.24 2.19
N THR A 83 -7.41 3.89 2.88
CA THR A 83 -8.81 3.44 3.00
C THR A 83 -9.55 3.52 1.68
N PHE A 84 -9.37 4.58 0.89
CA PHE A 84 -9.93 4.69 -0.45
C PHE A 84 -9.42 3.57 -1.37
N GLN A 85 -8.12 3.24 -1.35
CA GLN A 85 -7.59 2.08 -2.07
C GLN A 85 -8.29 0.78 -1.67
N HIS A 86 -8.53 0.58 -0.37
CA HIS A 86 -9.20 -0.61 0.15
C HIS A 86 -10.68 -0.65 -0.26
N TRP A 87 -11.39 0.48 -0.16
CA TRP A 87 -12.78 0.59 -0.58
C TRP A 87 -12.94 0.27 -2.07
N VAL A 88 -12.09 0.81 -2.96
CA VAL A 88 -12.14 0.48 -4.39
C VAL A 88 -11.86 -1.01 -4.65
N TYR A 89 -10.91 -1.59 -3.91
CA TYR A 89 -10.61 -3.03 -3.99
C TYR A 89 -11.84 -3.87 -3.61
N GLU A 90 -12.49 -3.60 -2.47
CA GLU A 90 -13.69 -4.34 -2.06
C GLU A 90 -14.87 -4.09 -3.01
N LYS A 91 -15.11 -2.84 -3.42
CA LYS A 91 -16.19 -2.44 -4.34
C LYS A 91 -16.07 -3.06 -5.74
N THR A 92 -14.87 -3.49 -6.14
CA THR A 92 -14.61 -4.13 -7.45
C THR A 92 -14.28 -5.62 -7.35
N ASN A 93 -14.56 -6.24 -6.19
CA ASN A 93 -14.28 -7.66 -5.90
C ASN A 93 -12.81 -8.04 -6.17
N GLY A 94 -11.89 -7.12 -5.86
CA GLY A 94 -10.45 -7.25 -6.07
C GLY A 94 -9.97 -7.09 -7.52
N SER A 95 -10.86 -6.71 -8.44
CA SER A 95 -10.53 -6.59 -9.87
C SER A 95 -9.74 -5.31 -10.22
N LEU A 96 -9.85 -4.26 -9.38
CA LEU A 96 -9.26 -2.95 -9.63
C LEU A 96 -8.70 -2.35 -8.34
N LEU A 97 -7.59 -1.63 -8.46
CA LEU A 97 -6.98 -0.87 -7.37
C LEU A 97 -6.47 0.48 -7.91
N VAL A 98 -6.79 1.58 -7.25
CA VAL A 98 -6.19 2.89 -7.59
C VAL A 98 -4.77 2.94 -7.00
N THR A 99 -3.81 3.44 -7.77
CA THR A 99 -2.37 3.48 -7.45
C THR A 99 -1.84 4.91 -7.61
N ASP A 100 -0.57 5.16 -7.23
CA ASP A 100 0.05 6.50 -7.28
C ASP A 100 -0.81 7.63 -6.69
N LEU A 101 -1.54 7.38 -5.59
CA LEU A 101 -2.27 8.43 -4.88
C LEU A 101 -1.25 9.48 -4.39
N GLN A 102 -1.31 10.68 -4.94
CA GLN A 102 -0.41 11.79 -4.64
C GLN A 102 -1.12 13.13 -4.89
N GLY A 103 -0.69 14.19 -4.20
CA GLY A 103 -1.30 15.51 -4.31
C GLY A 103 -1.09 16.34 -3.04
N VAL A 104 -2.01 17.27 -2.77
CA VAL A 104 -1.93 18.20 -1.63
C VAL A 104 -3.16 18.02 -0.74
N GLY A 105 -2.92 17.60 0.51
CA GLY A 105 -4.00 17.32 1.47
C GLY A 105 -4.93 16.21 0.97
N MET A 106 -6.21 16.54 0.78
CA MET A 106 -7.21 15.62 0.23
C MET A 106 -7.39 15.74 -1.28
N LYS A 107 -6.80 16.75 -1.96
CA LYS A 107 -6.83 16.84 -3.43
C LYS A 107 -5.71 15.97 -4.02
N LEU A 108 -6.08 15.04 -4.88
CA LEU A 108 -5.19 14.07 -5.53
C LEU A 108 -5.16 14.25 -7.05
N THR A 109 -4.01 13.94 -7.65
CA THR A 109 -3.82 13.93 -9.10
C THR A 109 -2.82 12.85 -9.54
N ASP A 110 -2.56 12.70 -10.84
CA ASP A 110 -1.59 11.79 -11.45
C ASP A 110 -1.76 10.31 -11.08
N VAL A 111 -3.00 9.92 -10.76
CA VAL A 111 -3.32 8.60 -10.23
C VAL A 111 -3.22 7.50 -11.28
N GLY A 112 -2.74 6.33 -10.85
CA GLY A 112 -2.72 5.11 -11.62
C GLY A 112 -3.92 4.19 -11.33
N ILE A 113 -4.13 3.19 -12.19
CA ILE A 113 -5.05 2.08 -11.95
C ILE A 113 -4.34 0.77 -12.25
N ALA A 114 -4.34 -0.15 -11.29
CA ALA A 114 -4.00 -1.55 -11.49
C ALA A 114 -5.28 -2.37 -11.69
N THR A 115 -5.22 -3.37 -12.58
CA THR A 115 -6.32 -4.32 -12.80
C THR A 115 -5.83 -5.76 -12.73
N LEU A 116 -6.68 -6.67 -12.23
CA LEU A 116 -6.36 -8.09 -12.11
C LEU A 116 -6.18 -8.77 -13.48
N ALA A 117 -6.90 -8.30 -14.50
CA ALA A 117 -6.79 -8.76 -15.88
C ALA A 117 -6.55 -7.57 -16.83
N LYS A 118 -5.81 -7.83 -17.92
CA LYS A 118 -5.73 -6.90 -19.06
C LYS A 118 -7.11 -6.78 -19.71
N GLY A 119 -7.50 -5.57 -20.09
CA GLY A 119 -8.80 -5.30 -20.72
C GLY A 119 -9.98 -5.12 -19.76
N TYR A 120 -9.81 -5.35 -18.44
CA TYR A 120 -10.86 -5.08 -17.45
C TYR A 120 -11.32 -3.62 -17.54
N LYS A 121 -12.62 -3.40 -17.77
CA LYS A 121 -13.20 -2.07 -18.05
C LYS A 121 -12.40 -1.25 -19.08
N GLY A 122 -11.88 -1.88 -20.13
CA GLY A 122 -11.13 -1.20 -21.19
C GLY A 122 -9.71 -0.75 -20.81
N PHE A 123 -9.24 -0.99 -19.57
CA PHE A 123 -7.87 -0.69 -19.19
C PHE A 123 -6.88 -1.58 -19.93
N LYS A 124 -5.92 -0.97 -20.63
CA LYS A 124 -4.85 -1.69 -21.36
C LYS A 124 -3.87 -2.46 -20.46
N GLY A 125 -4.01 -2.33 -19.12
CA GLY A 125 -3.31 -3.13 -18.11
C GLY A 125 -1.84 -2.76 -17.96
N ASN A 126 -1.57 -1.67 -17.24
CA ASN A 126 -0.22 -1.13 -17.02
C ASN A 126 0.36 -1.36 -15.60
N CYS A 127 -0.32 -2.12 -14.74
CA CYS A 127 0.25 -2.61 -13.49
C CYS A 127 0.08 -4.13 -13.39
N SER A 128 1.03 -4.81 -12.76
CA SER A 128 1.05 -6.26 -12.61
C SER A 128 0.08 -6.75 -11.54
N ILE A 129 -0.43 -7.99 -11.73
CA ILE A 129 -1.22 -8.74 -10.74
C ILE A 129 -0.53 -8.74 -9.36
N SER A 130 0.81 -8.80 -9.34
CA SER A 130 1.61 -8.76 -8.12
C SER A 130 1.36 -7.53 -7.24
N PHE A 131 1.02 -6.37 -7.81
CA PHE A 131 0.75 -5.17 -7.01
C PHE A 131 -0.57 -5.27 -6.23
N ILE A 132 -1.61 -5.82 -6.86
CA ILE A 132 -2.91 -6.04 -6.21
C ILE A 132 -2.79 -7.08 -5.09
N GLU A 133 -2.09 -8.19 -5.35
CA GLU A 133 -1.83 -9.20 -4.31
C GLU A 133 -0.93 -8.67 -3.18
N GLN A 134 0.07 -7.86 -3.49
CA GLN A 134 0.91 -7.22 -2.48
C GLN A 134 0.11 -6.21 -1.64
N PHE A 135 -0.79 -5.42 -2.23
CA PHE A 135 -1.70 -4.56 -1.49
C PHE A 135 -2.56 -5.39 -0.53
N ARG A 136 -3.19 -6.46 -1.02
CA ARG A 136 -4.00 -7.38 -0.19
C ARG A 136 -3.20 -7.96 0.98
N ALA A 137 -1.96 -8.37 0.75
CA ALA A 137 -1.09 -8.97 1.77
C ALA A 137 -0.57 -7.97 2.82
N LEU A 138 -0.25 -6.73 2.39
CA LEU A 138 0.38 -5.73 3.25
C LEU A 138 -0.59 -4.73 3.88
N HIS A 139 -1.81 -4.57 3.34
CA HIS A 139 -2.81 -3.65 3.86
C HIS A 139 -3.11 -3.95 5.33
N GLN A 140 -3.22 -2.87 6.10
CA GLN A 140 -3.60 -2.87 7.50
C GLN A 140 -4.73 -1.88 7.61
N CYS A 141 -5.90 -2.36 8.04
CA CYS A 141 -7.03 -1.49 8.27
C CYS A 141 -6.69 -0.45 9.33
N ASN A 142 -7.28 0.73 9.17
CA ASN A 142 -7.19 1.86 10.09
C ASN A 142 -8.61 2.26 10.52
N LYS A 143 -8.72 3.28 11.39
CA LYS A 143 -10.00 3.79 11.89
C LYS A 143 -11.05 4.06 10.78
N PHE A 144 -10.62 4.58 9.63
CA PHE A 144 -11.54 4.89 8.51
C PHE A 144 -12.00 3.64 7.76
N CYS A 145 -11.16 2.60 7.65
CA CYS A 145 -11.60 1.30 7.12
C CYS A 145 -12.68 0.68 8.02
N GLU A 146 -12.53 0.82 9.34
CA GLU A 146 -13.48 0.31 10.33
C GLU A 146 -14.79 1.10 10.32
N MET A 147 -14.74 2.44 10.20
CA MET A 147 -15.93 3.29 10.05
C MET A 147 -16.75 2.96 8.80
N LEU A 148 -16.10 2.58 7.70
CA LEU A 148 -16.75 2.11 6.47
C LEU A 148 -17.18 0.62 6.51
N GLY A 149 -16.91 -0.09 7.61
CA GLY A 149 -17.25 -1.51 7.74
C GLY A 149 -16.50 -2.46 6.79
N LEU A 150 -15.35 -2.03 6.25
CA LEU A 150 -14.60 -2.79 5.24
C LEU A 150 -14.02 -4.09 5.82
N LYS A 151 -14.04 -5.17 5.03
CA LYS A 151 -13.57 -6.48 5.48
C LYS A 151 -12.05 -6.53 5.49
N SER A 152 -11.45 -6.96 6.61
CA SER A 152 -9.99 -7.09 6.70
C SER A 152 -9.43 -8.05 5.65
N LEU A 153 -8.51 -7.56 4.81
CA LEU A 153 -7.90 -8.33 3.72
C LEU A 153 -6.94 -9.44 4.17
N ARG A 154 -6.57 -9.45 5.46
CA ARG A 154 -5.68 -10.47 6.03
C ARG A 154 -6.42 -11.80 6.20
N ASN A 155 -6.02 -12.80 5.42
CA ASN A 155 -6.49 -14.18 5.62
C ASN A 155 -6.27 -14.65 7.07
N THR A 156 -7.25 -15.34 7.62
CA THR A 156 -7.33 -15.85 9.00
C THR A 156 -6.31 -16.96 9.37
N HIS A 157 -5.34 -17.26 8.52
CA HIS A 157 -4.37 -18.34 8.72
C HIS A 157 -3.41 -18.15 9.91
N GLN A 158 -3.32 -16.95 10.50
CA GLN A 158 -2.54 -16.74 11.73
C GLN A 158 -3.30 -17.09 13.03
N LYS A 159 -4.61 -17.41 12.98
CA LYS A 159 -5.39 -17.78 14.18
C LYS A 159 -5.23 -19.25 14.64
N GLN A 160 -4.30 -19.99 14.03
CA GLN A 160 -3.89 -21.34 14.46
C GLN A 160 -2.37 -21.48 14.70
N ARG A 161 -1.81 -20.62 15.56
CA ARG A 161 -0.72 -21.04 16.46
C ARG A 161 -1.24 -20.98 17.88
N LYS A 162 -1.91 -22.06 18.32
CA LYS A 162 -2.28 -22.25 19.73
C LYS A 162 -1.02 -22.09 20.57
N ALA A 163 -1.04 -21.19 21.55
CA ALA A 163 -0.02 -21.14 22.58
C ALA A 163 -0.19 -22.38 23.48
N THR A 164 0.56 -23.45 23.19
CA THR A 164 0.78 -24.53 24.15
C THR A 164 1.69 -23.99 25.25
N SER A 165 1.10 -23.68 26.41
CA SER A 165 1.84 -23.19 27.57
C SER A 165 2.81 -24.27 28.07
N VAL A 166 4.11 -23.99 27.96
CA VAL A 166 5.13 -24.86 28.56
C VAL A 166 5.07 -24.65 30.07
N LYS A 167 4.47 -25.63 30.77
CA LYS A 167 4.26 -25.56 32.22
C LYS A 167 5.55 -25.92 32.95
N SER A 168 6.14 -24.95 33.63
CA SER A 168 7.33 -25.13 34.46
C SER A 168 7.06 -25.99 35.70
N LYS A 169 7.98 -26.92 35.99
CA LYS A 169 8.12 -27.62 37.28
C LYS A 169 9.61 -27.88 37.56
N THR A 170 9.96 -27.94 38.84
CA THR A 170 11.31 -27.67 39.36
C THR A 170 12.01 -28.93 39.90
N LEU A 171 13.36 -28.96 39.79
CA LEU A 171 14.48 -29.68 40.48
C LEU A 171 14.20 -30.60 41.70
N PRO A 172 15.11 -31.55 42.09
CA PRO A 172 16.60 -31.54 42.01
C PRO A 172 17.21 -32.81 41.32
N SER A 173 18.48 -33.27 41.44
CA SER A 173 19.65 -32.94 42.31
C SER A 173 21.04 -33.24 41.69
N SER A 174 22.12 -32.97 42.44
CA SER A 174 23.56 -33.27 42.19
C SER A 174 23.99 -34.63 42.84
N PRO A 175 25.27 -35.15 42.80
CA PRO A 175 26.57 -34.47 42.57
C PRO A 175 27.71 -35.21 41.77
N ALA A 176 28.82 -34.48 41.51
CA ALA A 176 30.18 -34.93 41.11
C ALA A 176 30.32 -35.63 39.72
N VAL A 177 31.46 -35.59 38.99
CA VAL A 177 32.89 -35.72 39.35
C VAL A 177 33.81 -34.87 38.42
N LYS A 178 34.99 -34.46 38.92
CA LYS A 178 36.03 -33.70 38.19
C LYS A 178 36.82 -34.56 37.17
N LYS A 179 37.30 -33.98 36.05
CA LYS A 179 38.71 -34.16 35.58
C LYS A 179 39.15 -33.28 34.38
N THR A 180 40.23 -32.51 34.62
CA THR A 180 41.39 -32.18 33.76
C THR A 180 41.26 -31.73 32.29
N VAL A 181 41.87 -30.57 32.02
CA VAL A 181 42.32 -30.04 30.72
C VAL A 181 43.58 -30.79 30.23
N PRO A 182 43.89 -30.80 28.92
CA PRO A 182 45.05 -30.00 28.50
C PRO A 182 44.85 -29.21 27.19
N ARG A 183 45.62 -28.13 27.05
CA ARG A 183 45.66 -27.25 25.87
C ARG A 183 46.44 -27.89 24.71
N LYS A 184 46.11 -27.51 23.47
CA LYS A 184 47.13 -27.25 22.43
C LYS A 184 46.66 -26.18 21.45
N ALA A 185 47.59 -25.35 21.00
CA ALA A 185 47.34 -24.21 20.12
C ALA A 185 47.62 -24.56 18.64
N ARG A 186 47.13 -23.72 17.70
CA ARG A 186 47.98 -22.95 16.74
C ARG A 186 47.14 -22.28 15.63
N GLU A 187 46.93 -20.97 15.79
CA GLU A 187 47.01 -19.86 14.81
C GLU A 187 46.39 -19.89 13.38
N PRO A 188 46.14 -18.71 12.78
CA PRO A 188 45.09 -18.53 11.77
C PRO A 188 45.56 -18.48 10.31
N ARG A 189 44.58 -18.53 9.41
CA ARG A 189 44.62 -17.97 8.04
C ARG A 189 43.29 -17.23 7.85
N GLY A 190 43.16 -16.14 7.11
CA GLY A 190 44.10 -15.45 6.23
C GLY A 190 43.26 -14.70 5.21
N PHE A 191 43.36 -13.37 5.19
CA PHE A 191 42.53 -12.46 4.39
C PHE A 191 43.06 -12.32 2.94
N VAL A 192 42.48 -11.40 2.15
CA VAL A 192 42.80 -11.00 0.75
C VAL A 192 42.00 -11.85 -0.28
N SER A 193 40.92 -11.37 -0.91
CA SER A 193 40.71 -10.20 -1.81
C SER A 193 41.44 -10.31 -3.15
N THR A 194 40.72 -10.14 -4.27
CA THR A 194 41.06 -9.27 -5.44
C THR A 194 39.91 -9.36 -6.45
N GLU A 195 39.75 -8.31 -7.24
CA GLU A 195 38.70 -8.03 -8.22
C GLU A 195 38.80 -8.85 -9.51
N HIS A 196 37.69 -8.98 -10.24
CA HIS A 196 37.47 -8.52 -11.63
C HIS A 196 35.96 -8.50 -11.94
#